data_AF-A0A0W0WUC8-F1
#
_entry.id   AF-A0A0W0WUC8-F1
#
_cell.length_a   1.000
_cell.length_b   1.000
_cell.length_c   1.000
_cell.angle_alpha   90.00
_cell.angle_beta   90.00
_cell.angle_gamma   90.00
#
_symmetry.space_group_name_H-M   'P 1'
#
loop_
_entity.id
_entity.type
_entity.pdbx_description
1 polymer ?
#
loop_
_entity_poly.entity_id
_entity_poly.type
_entity_poly.pdbx_seq_one_letter_code
_entity_poly.pdbx_strand_id
1 'polypeptide(L)'
;MSAIQFKLTEQSSEPSSEKTCGQLIKINSNTKDTNLETVLEVLQTTIIGKNKNSLFIWTTPTTRLTSSYEDSIYPGHNFTSVTNEQGETVSFISKRPNTTNVLGEHKRVPDARFKNQSGKTKLFTPRFATIKEELEQWHKRSLVVDDYPLFVHIIPFHDKLDLDLETYKSNVNYLLGSQEPYTLFSFLHPSGNRYIRAANCNTTTEQSIFGLHSTSVQDLACQDAAMKLVMRLIKSKYSYLSAAENLGLTKEIEPSTIPEDLYYASFTC
;
A
#
# COMPACT_ATOMS: atom_id res chain seq x y z
N MET A 1 -9.99 15.30 37.12
CA MET A 1 -9.94 15.19 35.65
C MET A 1 -9.39 13.83 35.32
N SER A 2 -10.23 12.86 34.94
CA SER A 2 -9.77 11.51 34.61
C SER A 2 -9.12 11.51 33.23
N ALA A 3 -7.91 10.99 33.14
CA ALA A 3 -7.24 10.73 31.89
C ALA A 3 -8.04 9.67 31.12
N ILE A 4 -8.66 10.07 30.00
CA ILE A 4 -9.31 9.14 29.08
C ILE A 4 -8.18 8.35 28.41
N GLN A 5 -8.08 7.09 28.81
CA GLN A 5 -7.10 6.14 28.29
C GLN A 5 -7.50 5.76 26.86
N PHE A 6 -6.93 6.45 25.88
CA PHE A 6 -6.96 6.05 24.48
C PHE A 6 -6.30 4.67 24.36
N LYS A 7 -7.01 3.70 23.80
CA LYS A 7 -6.48 2.35 23.57
C LYS A 7 -6.52 2.06 22.08
N LEU A 8 -5.48 2.49 21.36
CA LEU A 8 -5.08 1.75 20.15
C LEU A 8 -4.82 0.33 20.61
N THR A 9 -5.61 -0.62 20.11
CA THR A 9 -5.24 -2.02 20.22
C THR A 9 -4.16 -2.28 19.19
N GLU A 10 -2.91 -2.08 19.59
CA GLU A 10 -1.76 -2.62 18.88
C GLU A 10 -1.78 -4.13 19.11
N GLN A 11 -2.04 -4.89 18.04
CA GLN A 11 -1.71 -6.30 18.00
C GLN A 11 -0.40 -6.40 17.22
N SER A 12 0.68 -6.74 17.93
CA SER A 12 1.97 -7.08 17.37
C SER A 12 2.16 -8.60 17.42
N SER A 13 2.86 -9.16 16.44
CA SER A 13 3.35 -10.53 16.55
C SER A 13 4.36 -10.62 17.71
N GLU A 14 4.24 -11.63 18.58
CA GLU A 14 5.20 -11.86 19.66
C GLU A 14 6.64 -11.95 19.11
N PRO A 15 7.64 -11.39 19.82
CA PRO A 15 9.03 -11.55 19.44
C PRO A 15 9.45 -13.01 19.65
N SER A 16 9.57 -13.77 18.56
CA SER A 16 10.31 -15.04 18.60
C SER A 16 11.77 -14.78 18.96
N SER A 17 12.41 -15.71 19.67
CA SER A 17 13.85 -15.68 19.98
C SER A 17 14.76 -15.61 18.74
N GLU A 18 14.20 -15.86 17.55
CA GLU A 18 14.79 -15.51 16.26
C GLU A 18 14.48 -14.05 15.94
N LYS A 19 15.52 -13.19 15.92
CA LYS A 19 15.47 -11.79 15.48
C LYS A 19 14.67 -11.65 14.17
N THR A 20 13.40 -11.30 14.23
CA THR A 20 12.54 -11.08 13.06
C THR A 20 12.96 -9.78 12.38
N CYS A 21 13.32 -9.85 11.10
CA CYS A 21 13.77 -8.70 10.29
C CYS A 21 12.64 -7.70 9.92
N GLY A 22 11.45 -7.81 10.52
CA GLY A 22 10.34 -6.89 10.30
C GLY A 22 9.15 -7.20 11.22
N GLN A 23 8.33 -6.19 11.49
CA GLN A 23 7.13 -6.23 12.33
C GLN A 23 5.89 -5.88 11.51
N LEU A 24 4.77 -6.54 11.79
CA LEU A 24 3.45 -6.15 11.28
C LEU A 24 2.58 -5.66 12.45
N ILE A 25 1.98 -4.50 12.28
CA ILE A 25 1.04 -3.89 13.23
C ILE A 25 -0.31 -3.71 12.56
N LYS A 26 -1.39 -4.11 13.24
CA LYS A 26 -2.77 -3.70 12.92
C LYS A 26 -3.17 -2.54 13.81
N ILE A 27 -3.61 -1.43 13.20
CA ILE A 27 -4.11 -0.24 13.89
C ILE A 27 -5.61 -0.15 13.64
N ASN A 28 -6.40 -0.12 14.72
CA ASN A 28 -7.84 0.12 14.66
C ASN A 28 -8.17 1.42 15.37
N SER A 29 -9.13 2.17 14.81
CA SER A 29 -9.73 3.31 15.50
C SER A 29 -10.93 2.80 16.30
N ASN A 30 -10.77 2.69 17.62
CA ASN A 30 -11.80 2.13 18.50
C ASN A 30 -12.69 3.19 19.16
N THR A 31 -12.46 4.49 18.88
CA THR A 31 -13.15 5.59 19.56
C THR A 31 -13.58 6.66 18.57
N LYS A 32 -14.91 6.81 18.42
CA LYS A 32 -15.54 7.80 17.55
C LYS A 32 -15.26 9.26 17.98
N ASP A 33 -14.84 9.46 19.24
CA ASP A 33 -14.63 10.77 19.85
C ASP A 33 -13.16 11.22 19.96
N THR A 34 -12.21 10.52 19.33
CA THR A 34 -10.78 10.90 19.41
C THR A 34 -10.42 11.98 18.38
N ASN A 35 -9.86 13.09 18.87
CA ASN A 35 -9.31 14.16 18.04
C ASN A 35 -8.18 13.63 17.13
N LEU A 36 -8.24 14.00 15.85
CA LEU A 36 -7.24 13.68 14.84
C LEU A 36 -5.81 13.99 15.29
N GLU A 37 -5.56 15.17 15.87
CA GLU A 37 -4.19 15.57 16.25
C GLU A 37 -3.61 14.64 17.32
N THR A 38 -4.46 14.16 18.25
CA THR A 38 -4.06 13.15 19.25
C THR A 38 -3.72 11.81 18.58
N VAL A 39 -4.51 11.38 17.59
CA VAL A 39 -4.22 10.14 16.85
C VAL A 39 -2.90 10.25 16.08
N LEU A 40 -2.68 11.37 15.38
CA LEU A 40 -1.45 11.62 14.64
C LEU A 40 -0.23 11.67 15.57
N GLU A 41 -0.34 12.33 16.71
CA GLU A 41 0.73 12.38 17.72
C GLU A 41 1.06 10.99 18.26
N VAL A 42 0.04 10.17 18.56
CA VAL A 42 0.25 8.80 19.01
C VAL A 42 0.94 7.98 17.91
N LEU A 43 0.46 8.00 16.66
CA LEU A 43 1.11 7.29 15.56
C LEU A 43 2.58 7.73 15.38
N GLN A 44 2.82 9.04 15.44
CA GLN A 44 4.16 9.60 15.33
C GLN A 44 5.07 9.14 16.46
N THR A 45 4.60 9.15 17.70
CA THR A 45 5.44 8.85 18.88
C THR A 45 5.57 7.36 19.16
N THR A 46 4.52 6.55 18.94
CA THR A 46 4.50 5.14 19.32
C THR A 46 4.92 4.20 18.20
N ILE A 47 4.73 4.60 16.94
CA ILE A 47 5.05 3.77 15.78
C ILE A 47 6.24 4.35 15.03
N ILE A 48 6.15 5.58 14.52
CA ILE A 48 7.19 6.15 13.65
C ILE A 48 8.48 6.42 14.45
N GLY A 49 8.40 7.22 15.51
CA GLY A 49 9.55 7.67 16.29
C GLY A 49 10.29 6.56 17.04
N LYS A 50 9.60 5.46 17.40
CA LYS A 50 10.24 4.29 18.02
C LYS A 50 11.06 3.47 17.03
N ASN A 51 10.70 3.49 15.74
CA ASN A 51 11.26 2.63 14.72
C ASN A 51 12.19 3.44 13.82
N LYS A 52 13.43 3.60 14.31
CA LYS A 52 14.53 4.31 13.63
C LYS A 52 15.06 3.49 12.46
N ASN A 53 15.66 4.16 11.46
CA ASN A 53 16.26 3.53 10.28
C ASN A 53 15.38 2.41 9.70
N SER A 54 14.09 2.67 9.54
CA SER A 54 13.12 1.67 9.13
C SER A 54 12.38 2.11 7.88
N LEU A 55 12.09 1.15 7.01
CA LEU A 55 11.09 1.24 5.96
C LEU A 55 9.71 0.93 6.55
N PHE A 56 8.73 1.73 6.17
CA PHE A 56 7.33 1.52 6.51
C PHE A 56 6.54 1.30 5.23
N ILE A 57 5.70 0.25 5.22
CA ILE A 57 4.68 0.02 4.18
C ILE A 57 3.33 0.06 4.87
N TRP A 58 2.56 1.09 4.53
CA TRP A 58 1.26 1.38 5.11
C TRP A 58 0.18 0.89 4.16
N THR A 59 -0.79 0.16 4.70
CA THR A 59 -1.80 -0.52 3.90
C THR A 59 -3.18 -0.34 4.52
N THR A 60 -4.09 0.27 3.77
CA THR A 60 -5.53 0.09 3.99
C THR A 60 -6.00 -1.00 3.03
N PRO A 61 -6.58 -2.11 3.52
CA PRO A 61 -6.92 -3.25 2.68
C PRO A 61 -8.00 -2.86 1.66
N THR A 62 -7.92 -3.48 0.49
CA THR A 62 -9.05 -3.50 -0.45
C THR A 62 -10.13 -4.40 0.17
N THR A 63 -11.40 -4.02 0.05
CA THR A 63 -12.51 -4.79 0.66
C THR A 63 -13.60 -5.06 -0.37
N ARG A 64 -14.18 -6.25 -0.32
CA ARG A 64 -15.33 -6.61 -1.15
C ARG A 64 -16.59 -6.27 -0.37
N LEU A 65 -17.36 -5.32 -0.85
CA LEU A 65 -18.61 -4.93 -0.23
C LEU A 65 -19.67 -5.94 -0.64
N THR A 66 -20.06 -6.83 0.28
CA THR A 66 -21.19 -7.73 0.08
C THR A 66 -22.48 -6.92 0.15
N SER A 67 -23.06 -6.59 -1.00
CA SER A 67 -24.46 -6.16 -1.10
C SER A 67 -25.27 -7.21 -1.84
N SER A 68 -26.56 -7.29 -1.53
CA SER A 68 -27.51 -8.24 -2.15
C SER A 68 -27.73 -8.01 -3.65
N TYR A 69 -27.22 -6.90 -4.21
CA TYR A 69 -27.52 -6.46 -5.58
C TYR A 69 -26.28 -6.08 -6.41
N GLU A 70 -25.17 -5.72 -5.77
CA GLU A 70 -23.93 -5.34 -6.46
C GLU A 70 -22.70 -5.90 -5.73
N ASP A 71 -21.95 -6.71 -6.46
CA ASP A 71 -20.59 -7.09 -6.12
C ASP A 71 -19.66 -5.90 -6.41
N SER A 72 -19.37 -5.12 -5.38
CA SER A 72 -18.54 -3.92 -5.49
C SER A 72 -17.26 -4.06 -4.66
N ILE A 73 -16.15 -3.58 -5.21
CA ILE A 73 -14.85 -3.61 -4.54
C ILE A 73 -14.51 -2.19 -4.14
N TYR A 74 -14.33 -1.96 -2.84
CA TYR A 74 -13.80 -0.72 -2.33
C TYR A 74 -12.26 -0.76 -2.47
N PRO A 75 -11.66 0.18 -3.20
CA PRO A 75 -10.22 0.17 -3.41
C PRO A 75 -9.50 0.44 -2.09
N GLY A 76 -8.50 -0.40 -1.80
CA GLY A 76 -7.54 -0.12 -0.75
C GLY A 76 -6.53 0.95 -1.17
N HIS A 77 -5.49 1.11 -0.36
CA HIS A 77 -4.40 2.02 -0.67
C HIS A 77 -3.11 1.56 0.01
N ASN A 78 -2.00 1.71 -0.72
CA ASN A 78 -0.65 1.48 -0.23
C ASN A 78 0.17 2.77 -0.35
N PHE A 79 0.98 3.04 0.67
CA PHE A 79 1.98 4.10 0.63
C PHE A 79 3.17 3.71 1.51
N THR A 80 4.27 4.44 1.39
CA THR A 80 5.50 4.07 2.09
C THR A 80 6.29 5.28 2.53
N SER A 81 7.06 5.09 3.60
CA SER A 81 7.95 6.09 4.17
C SER A 81 9.17 5.44 4.79
N VAL A 82 10.18 6.26 5.06
CA VAL A 82 11.41 5.82 5.73
C VAL A 82 11.80 6.79 6.85
N THR A 83 12.38 6.24 7.92
CA THR A 83 12.90 7.02 9.05
C THR A 83 14.42 7.02 9.10
N ASN A 84 15.00 8.07 9.71
CA ASN A 84 16.43 8.17 10.02
C ASN A 84 16.77 7.62 11.43
N GLU A 85 18.00 7.84 11.88
CA GLU A 85 18.52 7.46 13.21
C GLU A 85 17.82 8.19 14.37
N GLN A 86 17.21 9.34 14.07
CA GLN A 86 16.45 10.16 15.00
C GLN A 86 15.00 9.69 15.11
N GLY A 87 14.54 8.78 14.23
CA GLY A 87 13.15 8.33 14.17
C GLY A 87 12.23 9.32 13.44
N GLU A 88 12.81 10.22 12.64
CA GLU A 88 12.08 11.21 11.86
C GLU A 88 11.83 10.67 10.46
N THR A 89 10.64 10.90 9.93
CA THR A 89 10.32 10.57 8.53
C THR A 89 11.09 11.50 7.61
N VAL A 90 12.02 10.95 6.82
CA VAL A 90 12.89 11.73 5.93
C VAL A 90 12.55 11.57 4.44
N SER A 91 11.75 10.58 4.08
CA SER A 91 11.19 10.45 2.74
C SER A 91 9.88 9.67 2.80
N PHE A 92 8.97 9.99 1.88
CA PHE A 92 7.60 9.50 1.84
C PHE A 92 7.10 9.55 0.41
N ILE A 93 6.30 8.56 0.00
CA ILE A 93 5.56 8.64 -1.26
C ILE A 93 4.18 7.97 -1.14
N SER A 94 3.18 8.68 -1.65
CA SER A 94 1.81 8.17 -1.82
C SER A 94 1.23 8.72 -3.11
N LYS A 95 1.00 7.84 -4.11
CA LYS A 95 0.42 8.23 -5.40
C LYS A 95 -1.10 8.05 -5.37
N ARG A 96 -1.83 9.12 -5.67
CA ARG A 96 -3.30 9.18 -5.78
C ARG A 96 -3.69 9.70 -7.18
N PRO A 97 -4.90 9.39 -7.69
CA PRO A 97 -5.42 10.07 -8.87
C PRO A 97 -5.81 11.51 -8.53
N ASN A 98 -5.50 12.47 -9.39
CA ASN A 98 -6.20 13.75 -9.38
C ASN A 98 -7.54 13.59 -10.12
N THR A 99 -8.62 13.36 -9.38
CA THR A 99 -9.94 13.08 -9.93
C THR A 99 -10.58 14.25 -10.68
N THR A 100 -10.03 15.46 -10.57
CA THR A 100 -10.48 16.64 -11.30
C THR A 100 -9.93 16.73 -12.73
N ASN A 101 -8.88 15.96 -13.04
CA ASN A 101 -8.19 16.02 -14.32
C ASN A 101 -8.00 14.62 -14.93
N VAL A 102 -8.94 14.27 -15.81
CA VAL A 102 -8.96 13.03 -16.58
C VAL A 102 -8.21 13.22 -17.89
N LEU A 103 -7.16 12.43 -18.10
CA LEU A 103 -6.35 12.42 -19.31
C LEU A 103 -6.97 11.57 -20.43
N GLY A 104 -7.74 10.54 -20.07
CA GLY A 104 -8.37 9.65 -21.03
C GLY A 104 -9.09 8.46 -20.40
N GLU A 105 -9.69 7.64 -21.24
CA GLU A 105 -10.38 6.40 -20.86
C GLU A 105 -9.97 5.28 -21.81
N HIS A 106 -9.64 4.12 -21.25
CA HIS A 106 -9.10 2.98 -21.99
C HIS A 106 -9.82 1.70 -21.61
N LYS A 107 -9.81 0.73 -22.53
CA LYS A 107 -10.33 -0.61 -22.24
C LYS A 107 -9.41 -1.32 -21.26
N ARG A 108 -9.95 -1.78 -20.14
CA ARG A 108 -9.22 -2.50 -19.10
C ARG A 108 -8.80 -3.90 -19.58
N VAL A 109 -7.70 -4.42 -19.03
CA VAL A 109 -7.38 -5.85 -19.15
C VAL A 109 -8.51 -6.66 -18.50
N PRO A 110 -9.10 -7.66 -19.18
CA PRO A 110 -10.12 -8.50 -18.58
C PRO A 110 -9.63 -9.17 -17.29
N ASP A 111 -10.43 -9.07 -16.23
CA ASP A 111 -10.15 -9.66 -14.93
C ASP A 111 -11.47 -10.09 -14.29
N ALA A 112 -11.56 -11.38 -13.94
CA ALA A 112 -12.77 -12.02 -13.44
C ALA A 112 -13.24 -11.43 -12.10
N ARG A 113 -12.32 -10.89 -11.28
CA ARG A 113 -12.63 -10.25 -9.99
C ARG A 113 -13.50 -9.00 -10.17
N PHE A 114 -13.37 -8.36 -11.32
CA PHE A 114 -14.06 -7.12 -11.66
C PHE A 114 -15.10 -7.32 -12.77
N LYS A 115 -15.63 -8.55 -12.94
CA LYS A 115 -16.58 -8.89 -14.03
C LYS A 115 -17.87 -8.06 -14.02
N ASN A 116 -18.29 -7.60 -12.83
CA ASN A 116 -19.48 -6.79 -12.62
C ASN A 116 -19.19 -5.27 -12.65
N GLN A 117 -17.93 -4.88 -12.85
CA GLN A 117 -17.51 -3.48 -12.95
C GLN A 117 -17.29 -3.06 -14.40
N SER A 118 -17.14 -1.75 -14.63
CA SER A 118 -16.82 -1.22 -15.95
C SER A 118 -15.61 -1.92 -16.59
N GLY A 119 -15.74 -2.29 -17.86
CA GLY A 119 -14.64 -2.80 -18.68
C GLY A 119 -13.65 -1.70 -19.12
N LYS A 120 -13.78 -0.49 -18.58
CA LYS A 120 -12.93 0.66 -18.88
C LYS A 120 -12.26 1.19 -17.62
N THR A 121 -11.08 1.78 -17.79
CA THR A 121 -10.33 2.49 -16.74
C THR A 121 -10.02 3.90 -17.19
N LYS A 122 -10.03 4.85 -16.26
CA LYS A 122 -9.64 6.24 -16.51
C LYS A 122 -8.16 6.42 -16.21
N LEU A 123 -7.54 7.31 -16.98
CA LEU A 123 -6.21 7.84 -16.71
C LEU A 123 -6.38 9.23 -16.12
N PHE A 124 -5.67 9.49 -15.04
CA PHE A 124 -5.66 10.78 -14.35
C PHE A 124 -4.25 11.34 -14.32
N THR A 125 -4.13 12.66 -14.21
CA THR A 125 -2.86 13.22 -13.72
C THR A 125 -2.59 12.67 -12.31
N PRO A 126 -1.33 12.35 -11.97
CA PRO A 126 -1.00 11.89 -10.64
C PRO A 126 -1.07 13.05 -9.64
N ARG A 127 -1.36 12.72 -8.39
CA ARG A 127 -1.20 13.61 -7.23
C ARG A 127 -0.43 12.84 -6.17
N PHE A 128 0.60 13.45 -5.61
CA PHE A 128 1.34 12.87 -4.50
C PHE A 128 0.88 13.51 -3.20
N ALA A 129 0.34 12.69 -2.29
CA ALA A 129 -0.16 13.14 -1.00
C ALA A 129 0.99 13.31 0.01
N THR A 130 0.70 13.93 1.15
CA THR A 130 1.61 13.95 2.31
C THR A 130 1.24 12.84 3.29
N ILE A 131 2.15 12.48 4.21
CA ILE A 131 1.86 11.51 5.27
C ILE A 131 0.67 11.95 6.15
N LYS A 132 0.60 13.26 6.47
CA LYS A 132 -0.52 13.83 7.23
C LYS A 132 -1.83 13.62 6.48
N GLU A 133 -1.89 13.94 5.19
CA GLU A 133 -3.10 13.73 4.38
C GLU A 133 -3.56 12.26 4.36
N GLU A 134 -2.61 11.31 4.23
CA GLU A 134 -2.93 9.88 4.21
C GLU A 134 -3.52 9.39 5.55
N LEU A 135 -2.86 9.73 6.66
CA LEU A 135 -3.31 9.35 7.99
C LEU A 135 -4.63 10.03 8.35
N GLU A 136 -4.85 11.27 7.93
CA GLU A 136 -6.13 11.96 8.05
C GLU A 136 -7.26 11.27 7.30
N GLN A 137 -7.01 10.85 6.04
CA GLN A 137 -8.01 10.15 5.24
C GLN A 137 -8.36 8.80 5.84
N TRP A 138 -7.37 8.04 6.30
CA TRP A 138 -7.61 6.79 7.02
C TRP A 138 -8.43 7.05 8.28
N HIS A 139 -8.04 8.00 9.14
CA HIS A 139 -8.75 8.30 10.38
C HIS A 139 -10.20 8.68 10.10
N LYS A 140 -10.45 9.62 9.19
CA LYS A 140 -11.81 10.03 8.78
C LYS A 140 -12.66 8.84 8.31
N ARG A 141 -12.07 7.90 7.57
CA ARG A 141 -12.78 6.69 7.10
C ARG A 141 -13.03 5.69 8.23
N SER A 142 -12.07 5.51 9.13
CA SER A 142 -12.17 4.59 10.26
C SER A 142 -13.27 4.95 11.27
N LEU A 143 -13.70 6.22 11.29
CA LEU A 143 -14.81 6.67 12.14
C LEU A 143 -16.20 6.29 11.58
N VAL A 144 -16.28 6.02 10.28
CA VAL A 144 -17.56 5.79 9.57
C VAL A 144 -17.71 4.37 9.02
N VAL A 145 -16.63 3.60 8.94
CA VAL A 145 -16.64 2.19 8.51
C VAL A 145 -16.16 1.33 9.66
N ASP A 146 -16.99 0.37 10.06
CA ASP A 146 -16.64 -0.62 11.07
C ASP A 146 -15.50 -1.52 10.56
N ASP A 147 -14.54 -1.84 11.43
CA ASP A 147 -13.33 -2.63 11.11
C ASP A 147 -12.58 -2.13 9.85
N TYR A 148 -12.20 -0.86 9.84
CA TYR A 148 -11.34 -0.25 8.80
C TYR A 148 -9.88 -0.07 9.29
N PRO A 149 -9.07 -1.14 9.33
CA PRO A 149 -7.74 -1.09 9.88
C PRO A 149 -6.74 -0.38 8.97
N LEU A 150 -5.70 0.18 9.60
CA LEU A 150 -4.44 0.52 8.95
C LEU A 150 -3.40 -0.52 9.36
N PHE A 151 -2.87 -1.25 8.39
CA PHE A 151 -1.75 -2.15 8.61
C PHE A 151 -0.44 -1.43 8.35
N VAL A 152 0.56 -1.68 9.19
CA VAL A 152 1.89 -1.09 9.06
C VAL A 152 2.92 -2.18 9.12
N HIS A 153 3.62 -2.38 8.01
CA HIS A 153 4.83 -3.21 7.97
C HIS A 153 6.02 -2.33 8.28
N ILE A 154 6.82 -2.72 9.27
CA ILE A 154 8.00 -1.98 9.72
C ILE A 154 9.21 -2.88 9.49
N ILE A 155 10.13 -2.45 8.65
CA ILE A 155 11.28 -3.24 8.20
C ILE A 155 12.55 -2.43 8.47
N PRO A 156 13.33 -2.78 9.51
CA PRO A 156 14.60 -2.11 9.78
C PRO A 156 15.58 -2.28 8.61
N PHE A 157 16.25 -1.20 8.23
CA PHE A 157 17.35 -1.27 7.28
C PHE A 157 18.49 -2.11 7.86
N HIS A 158 19.04 -2.98 7.02
CA HIS A 158 20.21 -3.78 7.34
C HIS A 158 20.95 -4.14 6.04
N ASP A 159 22.24 -4.45 6.14
CA ASP A 159 23.13 -4.66 4.99
C ASP A 159 22.64 -5.72 3.98
N LYS A 160 21.81 -6.67 4.42
CA LYS A 160 21.27 -7.75 3.56
C LYS A 160 19.95 -7.41 2.85
N LEU A 161 19.44 -6.18 2.99
CA LEU A 161 18.14 -5.78 2.41
C LEU A 161 18.28 -5.32 0.95
N ASP A 162 19.51 -5.10 0.48
CA ASP A 162 19.83 -4.45 -0.81
C ASP A 162 19.04 -3.15 -1.05
N LEU A 163 18.70 -2.47 0.05
CA LEU A 163 17.97 -1.21 0.10
C LEU A 163 18.50 -0.40 1.29
N ASP A 164 18.94 0.81 1.01
CA ASP A 164 19.29 1.80 2.02
C ASP A 164 18.46 3.08 1.87
N LEU A 165 18.66 4.00 2.80
CA LEU A 165 17.92 5.24 2.88
C LEU A 165 18.09 6.12 1.63
N GLU A 166 19.31 6.19 1.09
CA GLU A 166 19.64 7.06 -0.05
C GLU A 166 19.09 6.49 -1.37
N THR A 167 19.14 5.17 -1.52
CA THR A 167 18.52 4.44 -2.63
C THR A 167 17.01 4.67 -2.64
N TYR A 168 16.34 4.53 -1.50
CA TYR A 168 14.91 4.81 -1.38
C TYR A 168 14.59 6.27 -1.76
N LYS A 169 15.32 7.25 -1.20
CA LYS A 169 15.14 8.67 -1.52
C LYS A 169 15.32 8.97 -3.00
N SER A 170 16.34 8.39 -3.63
CA SER A 170 16.61 8.54 -5.05
C SER A 170 15.44 8.03 -5.90
N ASN A 171 14.92 6.83 -5.58
CA ASN A 171 13.75 6.27 -6.25
C ASN A 171 12.51 7.17 -6.08
N VAL A 172 12.24 7.65 -4.86
CA VAL A 172 11.13 8.58 -4.58
C VAL A 172 11.26 9.86 -5.40
N ASN A 173 12.44 10.48 -5.42
CA ASN A 173 12.68 11.71 -6.18
C ASN A 173 12.46 11.50 -7.69
N TYR A 174 12.88 10.37 -8.23
CA TYR A 174 12.60 10.04 -9.64
C TYR A 174 11.11 9.90 -9.89
N LEU A 175 10.39 9.16 -9.04
CA LEU A 175 8.95 8.95 -9.18
C LEU A 175 8.19 10.28 -9.15
N LEU A 176 8.54 11.16 -8.21
CA LEU A 176 8.01 12.53 -8.13
C LEU A 176 8.36 13.36 -9.36
N GLY A 177 9.55 13.21 -9.94
CA GLY A 177 9.96 13.91 -11.17
C GLY A 177 9.28 13.39 -12.43
N SER A 178 9.02 12.08 -12.52
CA SER A 178 8.47 11.42 -13.71
C SER A 178 7.00 11.78 -13.97
N GLN A 179 6.24 12.06 -12.90
CA GLN A 179 4.81 12.39 -12.96
C GLN A 179 4.01 11.43 -13.85
N GLU A 180 4.32 10.13 -13.81
CA GLU A 180 3.61 9.12 -14.60
C GLU A 180 2.11 9.16 -14.29
N PRO A 181 1.22 9.18 -15.30
CA PRO A 181 -0.23 9.15 -15.13
C PRO A 181 -0.70 8.09 -14.13
N TYR A 182 -1.76 8.38 -13.39
CA TYR A 182 -2.41 7.40 -12.53
C TYR A 182 -3.44 6.60 -13.32
N THR A 183 -3.40 5.28 -13.21
CA THR A 183 -4.54 4.42 -13.57
C THR A 183 -4.68 3.31 -12.56
N LEU A 184 -5.93 2.98 -12.20
CA LEU A 184 -6.21 1.97 -11.19
C LEU A 184 -5.90 0.56 -11.69
N PHE A 185 -6.17 0.30 -12.98
CA PHE A 185 -6.06 -1.01 -13.60
C PHE A 185 -5.21 -0.97 -14.86
N SER A 186 -4.57 -2.09 -15.19
CA SER A 186 -3.89 -2.26 -16.46
C SER A 186 -4.87 -2.18 -17.64
N PHE A 187 -4.41 -1.73 -18.79
CA PHE A 187 -5.27 -1.41 -19.93
C PHE A 187 -4.66 -1.77 -21.28
N LEU A 188 -5.50 -1.90 -22.30
CA LEU A 188 -5.09 -2.12 -23.68
C LEU A 188 -4.57 -0.82 -24.29
N HIS A 189 -3.37 -0.87 -24.88
CA HIS A 189 -2.80 0.28 -25.57
C HIS A 189 -3.71 0.77 -26.72
N PRO A 190 -3.93 2.09 -26.90
CA PRO A 190 -4.85 2.62 -27.91
C PRO A 190 -4.57 2.18 -29.35
N SER A 191 -3.30 1.99 -29.70
CA SER A 191 -2.89 1.58 -31.04
C SER A 191 -2.87 0.07 -31.27
N GLY A 192 -3.29 -0.75 -30.29
CA GLY A 192 -3.35 -2.21 -30.41
C GLY A 192 -2.01 -2.95 -30.24
N ASN A 193 -2.12 -4.24 -29.88
CA ASN A 193 -1.08 -5.29 -29.70
C ASN A 193 -0.25 -5.33 -28.41
N ARG A 194 -0.53 -4.49 -27.40
CA ARG A 194 0.12 -4.65 -26.07
C ARG A 194 -0.75 -4.19 -24.92
N TYR A 195 -0.53 -4.79 -23.76
CA TYR A 195 -1.09 -4.31 -22.50
C TYR A 195 -0.13 -3.35 -21.81
N ILE A 196 -0.70 -2.32 -21.20
CA ILE A 196 0.01 -1.33 -20.39
C ILE A 196 -0.32 -1.60 -18.94
N ARG A 197 0.71 -1.78 -18.13
CA ARG A 197 0.62 -2.01 -16.70
C ARG A 197 -0.04 -0.82 -16.01
N ALA A 198 -0.79 -1.08 -14.95
CA ALA A 198 -1.33 -0.04 -14.10
C ALA A 198 -0.20 0.77 -13.46
N ALA A 199 -0.44 2.06 -13.24
CA ALA A 199 0.50 2.98 -12.61
C ALA A 199 -0.15 3.60 -11.36
N ASN A 200 -0.45 2.73 -10.40
CA ASN A 200 -1.21 3.04 -9.17
C ASN A 200 -0.32 3.09 -7.91
N CYS A 201 -0.95 3.12 -6.75
CA CYS A 201 -0.29 3.15 -5.45
C CYS A 201 0.60 1.92 -5.19
N ASN A 202 0.19 0.72 -5.62
CA ASN A 202 0.98 -0.51 -5.48
C ASN A 202 2.27 -0.43 -6.30
N THR A 203 2.15 0.02 -7.55
CA THR A 203 3.29 0.21 -8.46
C THR A 203 4.29 1.20 -7.89
N THR A 204 3.80 2.33 -7.39
CA THR A 204 4.63 3.39 -6.79
C THR A 204 5.34 2.89 -5.53
N THR A 205 4.63 2.13 -4.69
CA THR A 205 5.20 1.53 -3.48
C THR A 205 6.32 0.55 -3.86
N GLU A 206 6.08 -0.35 -4.81
CA GLU A 206 7.09 -1.28 -5.30
C GLU A 206 8.31 -0.57 -5.87
N GLN A 207 8.12 0.41 -6.75
CA GLN A 207 9.20 1.13 -7.41
C GLN A 207 10.02 2.00 -6.46
N SER A 208 9.41 2.53 -5.40
CA SER A 208 10.14 3.29 -4.37
C SER A 208 11.12 2.39 -3.59
N ILE A 209 10.75 1.11 -3.40
CA ILE A 209 11.52 0.13 -2.62
C ILE A 209 12.54 -0.59 -3.51
N PHE A 210 12.15 -1.03 -4.70
CA PHE A 210 12.95 -1.94 -5.55
C PHE A 210 13.45 -1.29 -6.85
N GLY A 211 13.22 0.00 -7.03
CA GLY A 211 13.60 0.75 -8.23
C GLY A 211 12.56 0.69 -9.35
N LEU A 212 12.74 1.58 -10.31
CA LEU A 212 11.76 1.97 -11.33
C LEU A 212 11.33 0.86 -12.29
N HIS A 213 12.18 -0.15 -12.45
CA HIS A 213 11.92 -1.28 -13.34
C HIS A 213 11.15 -2.42 -12.63
N SER A 214 10.89 -2.33 -11.32
CA SER A 214 10.12 -3.33 -10.61
C SER A 214 8.63 -3.12 -10.86
N THR A 215 8.00 -4.07 -11.54
CA THR A 215 6.57 -4.06 -11.84
C THR A 215 5.99 -5.47 -11.73
N SER A 216 5.45 -5.80 -10.57
CA SER A 216 4.92 -7.13 -10.27
C SER A 216 3.70 -7.14 -9.35
N VAL A 217 3.27 -5.98 -8.86
CA VAL A 217 2.16 -5.87 -7.89
C VAL A 217 1.04 -4.94 -8.33
N GLN A 218 1.12 -4.37 -9.53
CA GLN A 218 0.21 -3.30 -9.96
C GLN A 218 -1.26 -3.73 -10.02
N ASP A 219 -1.55 -4.97 -10.40
CA ASP A 219 -2.94 -5.47 -10.47
C ASP A 219 -3.34 -6.31 -9.24
N LEU A 220 -2.47 -6.39 -8.22
CA LEU A 220 -2.81 -7.04 -6.96
C LEU A 220 -3.69 -6.11 -6.11
N ALA A 221 -4.42 -6.69 -5.16
CA ALA A 221 -5.00 -5.87 -4.12
C ALA A 221 -3.93 -5.34 -3.17
N CYS A 222 -4.28 -4.31 -2.39
CA CYS A 222 -3.28 -3.60 -1.59
C CYS A 222 -2.62 -4.51 -0.52
N GLN A 223 -3.38 -5.35 0.17
CA GLN A 223 -2.82 -6.31 1.13
C GLN A 223 -1.91 -7.35 0.47
N ASP A 224 -2.31 -7.91 -0.68
CA ASP A 224 -1.51 -8.89 -1.42
C ASP A 224 -0.22 -8.29 -1.96
N ALA A 225 -0.30 -7.06 -2.49
CA ALA A 225 0.84 -6.28 -2.93
C ALA A 225 1.81 -6.09 -1.76
N ALA A 226 1.34 -5.57 -0.63
CA ALA A 226 2.17 -5.36 0.55
C ALA A 226 2.83 -6.67 1.02
N MET A 227 2.08 -7.76 1.09
CA MET A 227 2.62 -9.08 1.44
C MET A 227 3.69 -9.56 0.46
N LYS A 228 3.46 -9.42 -0.85
CA LYS A 228 4.44 -9.81 -1.88
C LYS A 228 5.72 -8.99 -1.80
N LEU A 229 5.61 -7.69 -1.52
CA LEU A 229 6.78 -6.82 -1.31
C LEU A 229 7.53 -7.20 -0.04
N VAL A 230 6.83 -7.38 1.08
CA VAL A 230 7.43 -7.72 2.39
C VAL A 230 8.13 -9.08 2.33
N MET A 231 7.52 -10.09 1.70
CA MET A 231 8.14 -11.41 1.53
C MET A 231 9.45 -11.40 0.71
N ARG A 232 9.71 -10.35 -0.08
CA ARG A 232 11.01 -10.15 -0.74
C ARG A 232 12.07 -9.56 0.20
N LEU A 233 11.65 -8.88 1.27
CA LEU A 233 12.50 -8.13 2.19
C LEU A 233 12.85 -8.92 3.46
N ILE A 234 11.98 -9.85 3.89
CA ILE A 234 12.17 -10.59 5.15
C ILE A 234 12.72 -12.00 4.92
N LYS A 235 13.43 -12.52 5.92
CA LYS A 235 13.97 -13.89 5.90
C LYS A 235 12.95 -14.95 6.31
N SER A 236 12.24 -14.74 7.42
CA SER A 236 11.27 -15.70 7.93
C SER A 236 9.89 -15.48 7.30
N LYS A 237 9.68 -16.06 6.12
CA LYS A 237 8.40 -15.96 5.40
C LYS A 237 7.25 -16.63 6.17
N TYR A 238 7.51 -17.79 6.78
CA TYR A 238 6.49 -18.55 7.51
C TYR A 238 5.94 -17.77 8.71
N SER A 239 6.82 -17.25 9.57
CA SER A 239 6.42 -16.46 10.74
C SER A 239 5.60 -15.23 10.34
N TYR A 240 5.98 -14.57 9.24
CA TYR A 240 5.24 -13.44 8.72
C TYR A 240 3.86 -13.81 8.20
N LEU A 241 3.73 -14.90 7.43
CA LEU A 241 2.43 -15.36 6.93
C LEU A 241 1.49 -15.70 8.09
N SER A 242 1.98 -16.37 9.13
CA SER A 242 1.20 -16.63 10.34
C SER A 242 0.78 -15.34 11.05
N ALA A 243 1.67 -14.35 11.16
CA ALA A 243 1.32 -13.04 11.73
C ALA A 243 0.27 -12.30 10.89
N ALA A 244 0.41 -12.31 9.55
CA ALA A 244 -0.52 -11.69 8.63
C ALA A 244 -1.91 -12.33 8.71
N GLU A 245 -1.98 -13.66 8.80
CA GLU A 245 -3.23 -14.39 8.99
C GLU A 245 -3.88 -14.08 10.34
N ASN A 246 -3.10 -14.13 11.44
CA ASN A 246 -3.59 -13.84 12.79
C ASN A 246 -4.14 -12.41 12.92
N LEU A 247 -3.50 -11.44 12.28
CA LEU A 247 -3.94 -10.04 12.26
C LEU A 247 -5.06 -9.79 11.24
N GLY A 248 -5.40 -10.77 10.40
CA GLY A 248 -6.46 -10.67 9.39
C GLY A 248 -6.09 -9.85 8.16
N LEU A 249 -4.79 -9.65 7.87
CA LEU A 249 -4.33 -9.00 6.64
C LEU A 249 -4.71 -9.78 5.38
N THR A 250 -4.81 -11.12 5.50
CA THR A 250 -5.11 -12.05 4.39
C THR A 250 -6.60 -12.16 4.04
N LYS A 251 -7.48 -11.42 4.73
CA LYS A 251 -8.93 -11.54 4.53
C LYS A 251 -9.40 -10.92 3.21
N GLU A 252 -10.44 -11.53 2.66
CA GLU A 252 -11.41 -10.96 1.69
C GLU A 252 -10.95 -10.67 0.26
N ILE A 253 -9.83 -11.23 -0.23
CA ILE A 253 -9.44 -11.01 -1.64
C ILE A 253 -9.00 -12.26 -2.38
N GLU A 254 -9.51 -12.36 -3.61
CA GLU A 254 -9.09 -13.30 -4.63
C GLU A 254 -7.80 -12.82 -5.32
N PRO A 255 -6.78 -13.68 -5.48
CA PRO A 255 -5.53 -13.32 -6.14
C PRO A 255 -5.79 -12.87 -7.58
N SER A 256 -4.96 -11.96 -8.08
CA SER A 256 -5.01 -11.58 -9.50
C SER A 256 -4.77 -12.80 -10.39
N THR A 257 -5.62 -12.96 -11.39
CA THR A 257 -5.50 -14.02 -12.40
C THR A 257 -4.82 -13.53 -13.68
N ILE A 258 -4.41 -12.26 -13.75
CA ILE A 258 -3.71 -11.71 -14.90
C ILE A 258 -2.26 -12.20 -14.87
N PRO A 259 -1.82 -13.04 -15.81
CA PRO A 259 -0.43 -13.49 -15.84
C PRO A 259 0.50 -12.37 -16.33
N GLU A 260 1.71 -12.36 -15.76
CA GLU A 260 2.72 -11.32 -16.00
C GLU A 260 3.21 -11.27 -17.46
N ASP A 261 3.12 -12.40 -18.16
CA ASP A 261 3.58 -12.56 -19.54
C ASP A 261 2.75 -11.78 -20.56
N LEU A 262 1.49 -11.48 -20.24
CA LEU A 262 0.63 -10.61 -21.06
C LEU A 262 1.23 -9.22 -21.27
N TYR A 263 2.06 -8.74 -20.35
CA TYR A 263 2.66 -7.41 -20.45
C TYR A 263 3.93 -7.37 -21.30
N TYR A 264 4.50 -8.52 -21.65
CA TYR A 264 5.65 -8.55 -22.54
C TYR A 264 5.19 -8.35 -23.98
N ALA A 265 5.96 -7.54 -24.72
CA ALA A 265 5.73 -7.43 -26.15
C ALA A 265 5.89 -8.82 -26.79
N SER A 266 4.96 -9.21 -27.64
CA SER A 266 5.07 -10.40 -28.47
C SER A 266 6.14 -10.18 -29.56
N PHE A 267 7.41 -10.08 -29.16
CA PHE A 267 8.51 -10.25 -30.10
C PHE A 267 8.76 -11.74 -30.26
N THR A 268 8.19 -12.32 -31.29
CA THR A 268 8.70 -13.55 -31.91
C THR A 268 9.81 -13.12 -32.87
N CYS A 269 11.06 -13.40 -32.52
CA CYS A 269 12.14 -13.50 -33.51
C CYS A 269 12.01 -14.80 -34.30
#